data_AF-A0A418VMD4-F1
#
_entry.id   AF-A0A418VMD4-F1
#
_cell.length_a   1.000
_cell.length_b   1.000
_cell.length_c   1.000
_cell.angle_alpha   90.00
_cell.angle_beta   90.00
_cell.angle_gamma   90.00
#
_symmetry.space_group_name_H-M   'P 1'
#
loop_
_entity.id
_entity.type
_entity.pdbx_description
1 polymer ?
#
loop_
_entity_poly.entity_id
_entity_poly.type
_entity_poly.pdbx_seq_one_letter_code
_entity_poly.pdbx_strand_id
1 'polypeptide(L)'
;MTDTQPMLAVIAEELARIVADKGETLPPLTPNSVFLGGELPIDSLDLATLLVVLEQRTGQDPFRAGLRQFTTVGELAALYDMAA
;
A
#
# COMPACT_ATOMS: atom_id res chain seq x y z
N MET A 1 -15.51 -4.40 -14.35
CA MET A 1 -14.37 -5.32 -14.20
C MET A 1 -13.41 -4.56 -13.32
N THR A 2 -13.29 -4.96 -12.05
CA THR A 2 -12.66 -4.16 -10.99
C THR A 2 -11.14 -4.14 -11.22
N ASP A 3 -10.58 -2.95 -11.44
CA ASP A 3 -9.19 -2.70 -11.81
C ASP A 3 -8.29 -2.70 -10.55
N THR A 4 -8.42 -3.73 -9.71
CA THR A 4 -7.68 -3.81 -8.44
C THR A 4 -6.24 -4.30 -8.65
N GLN A 5 -5.96 -4.95 -9.78
CA GLN A 5 -4.62 -5.42 -10.17
C GLN A 5 -3.58 -4.30 -10.42
N PRO A 6 -3.89 -3.18 -11.11
CA PRO A 6 -2.92 -2.08 -11.25
C PRO A 6 -2.56 -1.44 -9.91
N MET A 7 -3.53 -1.27 -8.99
CA MET A 7 -3.23 -0.64 -7.70
C MET A 7 -2.31 -1.52 -6.85
N LEU A 8 -2.53 -2.83 -6.85
CA LEU A 8 -1.61 -3.77 -6.20
C LEU A 8 -0.18 -3.64 -6.75
N ALA A 9 -0.03 -3.48 -8.07
CA ALA A 9 1.28 -3.31 -8.71
C ALA A 9 1.96 -1.99 -8.30
N VAL A 10 1.19 -0.89 -8.22
CA VAL A 10 1.72 0.41 -7.75
C VAL A 10 2.15 0.32 -6.28
N ILE A 11 1.32 -0.27 -5.42
CA ILE A 11 1.67 -0.48 -4.00
C ILE A 11 2.93 -1.33 -3.88
N ALA A 12 3.05 -2.40 -4.68
CA ALA A 12 4.22 -3.27 -4.68
C ALA A 12 5.49 -2.56 -5.13
N GLU A 13 5.41 -1.73 -6.17
CA GLU A 13 6.53 -0.93 -6.64
C GLU A 13 7.03 0.04 -5.56
N GLU A 14 6.13 0.77 -4.91
CA GLU A 14 6.50 1.73 -3.88
C GLU A 14 7.00 1.07 -2.59
N LEU A 15 6.37 -0.03 -2.16
CA LEU A 15 6.89 -0.84 -1.04
C LEU A 15 8.29 -1.38 -1.34
N ALA A 16 8.55 -1.84 -2.57
CA ALA A 16 9.87 -2.34 -2.95
C ALA A 16 10.93 -1.25 -2.83
N ARG A 17 10.60 -0.01 -3.20
CA ARG A 17 11.50 1.14 -3.07
C ARG A 17 11.77 1.48 -1.61
N ILE A 18 10.73 1.63 -0.80
CA ILE A 18 10.85 1.97 0.64
C ILE A 18 11.70 0.92 1.37
N VAL A 19 11.46 -0.35 1.10
CA VAL A 19 12.21 -1.47 1.70
C VAL A 19 13.65 -1.53 1.17
N ALA A 20 13.87 -1.28 -0.13
CA ALA A 20 15.20 -1.25 -0.71
C ALA A 20 16.06 -0.10 -0.18
N ASP A 21 15.47 1.07 0.10
CA ASP A 21 16.17 2.22 0.69
C ASP A 21 16.70 1.90 2.10
N LYS A 22 16.10 0.94 2.80
CA LYS A 22 16.56 0.41 4.09
C LYS A 22 17.60 -0.70 3.94
N GLY A 23 17.89 -1.14 2.72
CA GLY A 23 18.76 -2.29 2.43
C GLY A 23 18.08 -3.65 2.65
N GLU A 24 16.76 -3.68 2.73
CA GLU A 24 15.96 -4.89 2.89
C GLU A 24 15.41 -5.37 1.52
N THR A 25 14.83 -6.58 1.49
CA THR A 25 14.21 -7.12 0.27
C THR A 25 12.73 -7.38 0.51
N LEU A 26 11.90 -6.83 -0.36
CA LEU A 26 10.46 -7.06 -0.28
C LEU A 26 10.13 -8.50 -0.70
N PRO A 27 9.47 -9.30 0.15
CA PRO A 27 8.98 -10.62 -0.24
C PRO A 27 7.83 -10.49 -1.26
N PRO A 28 7.48 -11.59 -1.97
CA PRO A 28 6.35 -11.58 -2.90
C PRO A 28 5.06 -11.09 -2.23
N LEU A 29 4.51 -9.99 -2.73
CA LEU A 29 3.26 -9.43 -2.23
C LEU A 29 2.07 -10.21 -2.76
N THR A 30 1.14 -10.53 -1.85
CA THR A 30 -0.18 -11.06 -2.18
C THR A 30 -1.24 -10.11 -1.63
N PRO A 31 -2.49 -10.17 -2.12
CA PRO A 31 -3.58 -9.38 -1.55
C PRO A 31 -3.78 -9.62 -0.04
N ASN A 32 -3.35 -10.77 0.49
CA ASN A 32 -3.46 -11.14 1.89
C ASN A 32 -2.23 -10.75 2.73
N SER A 33 -1.20 -10.16 2.12
CA SER A 33 0.01 -9.73 2.83
C SER A 33 -0.36 -8.60 3.81
N VAL A 34 0.01 -8.79 5.07
CA VAL A 34 -0.26 -7.85 6.17
C VAL A 34 0.84 -6.81 6.25
N PHE A 35 0.47 -5.53 6.40
CA PHE A 35 1.44 -4.43 6.50
C PHE A 35 2.24 -4.48 7.81
N LEU A 36 1.58 -4.27 8.95
CA LEU A 36 2.24 -4.15 10.25
C LEU A 36 2.09 -5.44 11.07
N GLY A 37 3.20 -5.92 11.64
CA GLY A 37 3.22 -7.14 12.45
C GLY A 37 3.08 -8.44 11.65
N GLY A 38 3.19 -8.35 10.32
CA GLY A 38 3.21 -9.49 9.40
C GLY A 38 4.63 -9.88 8.97
N GLU A 39 4.72 -10.44 7.76
CA GLU A 39 5.99 -10.87 7.14
C GLU A 39 6.69 -9.74 6.38
N LEU A 40 6.04 -8.59 6.20
CA LEU A 40 6.61 -7.47 5.47
C LEU A 40 7.62 -6.69 6.34
N PRO A 41 8.80 -6.34 5.80
CA PRO A 41 9.84 -5.58 6.51
C PRO A 41 9.53 -4.08 6.60
N ILE A 42 8.33 -3.74 7.07
CA ILE A 42 7.87 -2.35 7.15
C ILE A 42 7.36 -2.01 8.55
N ASP A 43 7.49 -0.74 8.91
CA ASP A 43 6.93 -0.18 10.12
C ASP A 43 5.84 0.87 9.84
N SER A 44 5.32 1.49 10.90
CA SER A 44 4.27 2.51 10.78
C SER A 44 4.72 3.75 10.00
N LEU A 45 6.01 4.08 10.02
CA LEU A 45 6.56 5.23 9.30
C LEU A 45 6.69 4.92 7.80
N ASP A 46 7.14 3.71 7.47
CA ASP A 46 7.18 3.20 6.09
C ASP A 46 5.76 3.20 5.50
N LEU A 47 4.78 2.72 6.28
CA LEU A 47 3.38 2.72 5.86
C LEU A 47 2.86 4.15 5.64
N ALA A 48 3.13 5.08 6.56
CA ALA A 48 2.75 6.49 6.40
C ALA A 48 3.39 7.10 5.14
N THR A 49 4.66 6.77 4.87
CA THR A 49 5.39 7.22 3.67
C THR A 49 4.74 6.67 2.41
N LEU A 50 4.41 5.38 2.37
CA LEU A 50 3.69 4.75 1.26
C LEU A 50 2.38 5.50 0.97
N LEU A 51 1.56 5.78 1.99
CA LEU A 51 0.27 6.45 1.80
C LEU A 51 0.44 7.85 1.18
N VAL A 52 1.42 8.62 1.64
CA VAL A 52 1.72 9.95 1.07
C VAL A 52 2.17 9.85 -0.39
N VAL A 53 3.01 8.87 -0.72
CA VAL A 53 3.47 8.67 -2.10
C VAL A 53 2.31 8.24 -3.01
N LEU A 54 1.44 7.34 -2.54
CA LEU A 54 0.26 6.91 -3.29
C LEU A 54 -0.70 8.08 -3.53
N GLU A 55 -0.95 8.94 -2.54
CA GLU A 55 -1.74 10.16 -2.71
C GLU A 55 -1.13 11.07 -3.77
N GLN A 56 0.18 11.28 -3.75
CA GLN A 56 0.88 12.10 -4.73
C GLN A 56 0.84 11.51 -6.15
N ARG A 57 0.94 10.18 -6.29
CA ARG A 57 0.93 9.50 -7.59
C ARG A 57 -0.49 9.41 -8.19
N THR A 58 -1.49 9.17 -7.35
CA THR A 58 -2.89 8.94 -7.78
C THR A 58 -3.73 10.22 -7.75
N GLY A 59 -3.33 11.22 -6.96
CA GLY A 59 -4.14 12.39 -6.66
C GLY A 59 -5.33 12.11 -5.74
N GLN A 60 -5.40 10.91 -5.14
CA GLN A 60 -6.53 10.44 -4.35
C GLN A 60 -6.10 10.15 -2.91
N ASP A 61 -6.92 10.60 -1.96
CA ASP A 61 -6.80 10.23 -0.55
C ASP A 61 -8.10 9.52 -0.11
N PRO A 62 -8.10 8.17 -0.05
CA PRO A 62 -9.29 7.41 0.35
C PRO A 62 -9.65 7.57 1.83
N PHE A 63 -8.77 8.18 2.64
CA PHE A 63 -8.97 8.43 4.07
C PHE A 63 -9.56 9.81 4.36
N ARG A 64 -9.58 10.71 3.36
CA ARG A 64 -10.11 12.09 3.49
C ARG A 64 -11.56 12.14 3.94
N ALA A 65 -12.38 11.18 3.50
CA ALA A 65 -13.80 11.09 3.85
C ALA A 65 -14.06 10.39 5.19
N GLY A 66 -13.01 9.88 5.85
CA GLY A 66 -13.09 9.14 7.11
C GLY A 66 -12.00 8.08 7.17
N LEU A 67 -11.42 7.90 8.36
CA LEU A 67 -10.43 6.85 8.63
C LEU A 67 -11.04 5.48 8.37
N ARG A 68 -10.59 4.83 7.29
CA ARG A 68 -10.88 3.44 6.98
C ARG A 68 -9.76 2.56 7.52
N GLN A 69 -10.12 1.50 8.22
CA GLN A 69 -9.15 0.52 8.69
C GLN A 69 -8.78 -0.42 7.54
N PHE A 70 -7.49 -0.72 7.44
CA PHE A 70 -6.96 -1.73 6.56
C PHE A 70 -5.79 -2.41 7.26
N THR A 71 -5.61 -3.69 6.97
CA THR A 71 -4.60 -4.58 7.53
C THR A 71 -3.76 -5.17 6.42
N THR A 72 -4.39 -5.46 5.27
CA THR A 72 -3.75 -6.13 4.13
C THR A 72 -3.57 -5.20 2.93
N VAL A 73 -2.63 -5.57 2.07
CA VAL A 73 -2.33 -4.85 0.84
C VAL A 73 -3.52 -4.85 -0.12
N GLY A 74 -4.30 -5.94 -0.15
CA GLY A 74 -5.53 -6.03 -0.95
C GLY A 74 -6.62 -5.08 -0.44
N GLU A 75 -6.77 -4.93 0.87
CA GLU A 75 -7.71 -3.96 1.46
C GLU A 75 -7.31 -2.53 1.07
N LEU A 76 -6.03 -2.18 1.17
CA LEU A 76 -5.56 -0.86 0.74
C LEU A 76 -5.80 -0.63 -0.76
N ALA A 77 -5.50 -1.62 -1.59
CA ALA A 77 -5.73 -1.52 -3.04
C ALA A 77 -7.21 -1.27 -3.35
N ALA A 78 -8.12 -1.97 -2.67
CA ALA A 78 -9.56 -1.76 -2.81
C ALA A 78 -10.00 -0.36 -2.34
N LEU A 79 -9.36 0.22 -1.33
CA LEU A 79 -9.67 1.57 -0.87
C LEU A 79 -9.40 2.63 -1.95
N TYR A 80 -8.27 2.52 -2.66
CA TYR A 80 -7.93 3.42 -3.76
C TYR A 80 -8.78 3.16 -5.01
N ASP A 81 -9.14 1.90 -5.30
CA ASP A 81 -10.03 1.55 -6.43
C ASP A 81 -11.44 2.14 -6.25
N MET A 82 -11.94 2.21 -5.00
CA MET A 82 -13.22 2.86 -4.69
C MET A 82 -13.18 4.40 -4.74
N ALA A 83 -11.99 5.01 -4.75
CA ALA A 83 -11.82 6.46 -4.76
C ALA A 83 -11.61 7.02 -6.19
N ALA A 84 -11.41 6.16 -7.19
CA ALA A 84 -11.29 6.48 -8.61
C ALA A 84 -12.65 6.61 -9.31
#